data_AF-A0AAN1A2C9-F1
#
_entry.id   AF-A0AAN1A2C9-F1
#
_cell.length_a   1.000
_cell.length_b   1.000
_cell.length_c   1.000
_cell.angle_alpha   90.00
_cell.angle_beta   90.00
_cell.angle_gamma   90.00
#
_symmetry.space_group_name_H-M   'P 1'
#
loop_
_entity.id
_entity.type
_entity.pdbx_description
1 polymer ?
#
loop_
_entity_poly.entity_id
_entity_poly.type
_entity_poly.pdbx_seq_one_letter_code
_entity_poly.pdbx_strand_id
1 'polypeptide(L)'
;MSNDGLTLNQLAERNAVLVAEVEKLRAERDQLAAENAGLKQLIAENWNMRDLLRQLMAGRPGGVYFNKWEKLIIGVLNETHATDRIVAGIKADGVEEFVSNTVHKIFDESEVVSALAYLSLANSHVKQLREGNDK
;
A
#
# COMPACT_ATOMS: atom_id res chain seq x y z
N MET A 1 -35.06 25.54 6.43
CA MET A 1 -34.48 24.25 5.98
C MET A 1 -34.61 24.23 4.46
N SER A 2 -33.51 24.48 3.73
CA SER A 2 -33.54 24.44 2.27
C SER A 2 -33.75 23.01 1.82
N ASN A 3 -34.93 22.73 1.28
CA ASN A 3 -35.14 21.60 0.38
C ASN A 3 -34.89 22.16 -1.03
N ASP A 4 -34.08 21.49 -1.85
CA ASP A 4 -33.44 21.98 -3.10
C ASP A 4 -34.41 22.39 -4.24
N GLY A 5 -35.61 22.90 -3.96
CA GLY A 5 -36.62 23.26 -4.96
C GLY A 5 -37.18 22.05 -5.74
N LEU A 6 -36.87 20.82 -5.31
CA LEU A 6 -37.32 19.58 -5.94
C LEU A 6 -38.79 19.31 -5.65
N THR A 7 -39.51 18.88 -6.67
CA THR A 7 -40.88 18.37 -6.54
C THR A 7 -40.90 17.04 -5.79
N LEU A 8 -42.05 16.69 -5.22
CA LEU A 8 -42.25 15.44 -4.47
C LEU A 8 -41.86 14.18 -5.27
N ASN A 9 -42.13 14.17 -6.57
CA ASN A 9 -41.76 13.06 -7.46
C ASN A 9 -40.24 12.96 -7.66
N GLN A 10 -39.55 14.09 -7.83
CA GLN A 10 -38.08 14.09 -7.98
C GLN A 10 -37.38 13.66 -6.68
N LEU A 11 -37.96 13.98 -5.52
CA LEU A 11 -37.48 13.47 -4.23
C LEU A 11 -37.69 11.95 -4.09
N ALA A 12 -38.83 11.44 -4.56
CA ALA A 12 -39.11 10.01 -4.57
C ALA A 12 -38.12 9.23 -5.47
N GLU A 13 -37.84 9.75 -6.66
CA GLU A 13 -36.84 9.17 -7.57
C GLU A 13 -35.44 9.18 -6.98
N ARG A 14 -35.00 10.32 -6.42
CA ARG A 14 -33.69 10.43 -5.75
C ARG A 14 -33.58 9.46 -4.57
N ASN A 15 -34.63 9.31 -3.78
CA ASN A 15 -34.64 8.36 -2.67
C ASN A 15 -34.55 6.91 -3.17
N ALA A 16 -35.25 6.56 -4.26
CA ALA A 16 -35.14 5.22 -4.84
C ALA A 16 -33.72 4.90 -5.30
N VAL A 17 -33.03 5.86 -5.95
CA VAL A 17 -31.63 5.71 -6.36
C VAL A 17 -30.71 5.55 -5.14
N LEU A 18 -30.87 6.38 -4.11
CA LEU A 18 -30.06 6.30 -2.90
C LEU A 18 -30.25 4.97 -2.15
N VAL A 19 -31.48 4.45 -2.10
CA VAL A 19 -31.75 3.14 -1.49
C VAL A 19 -31.04 2.02 -2.24
N ALA A 20 -31.10 2.01 -3.58
CA ALA A 20 -30.40 1.02 -4.39
C ALA A 20 -28.88 1.07 -4.19
N GLU A 21 -28.29 2.28 -4.13
CA GLU A 21 -26.86 2.44 -3.87
C GLU A 21 -26.47 1.96 -2.47
N VAL A 22 -27.29 2.25 -1.45
CA VAL A 22 -27.05 1.76 -0.08
C VAL A 22 -27.11 0.23 -0.01
N GLU A 23 -28.04 -0.40 -0.71
CA GLU A 23 -28.14 -1.86 -0.77
C GLU A 23 -26.92 -2.48 -1.46
N LYS A 24 -26.47 -1.89 -2.57
CA LYS A 24 -25.25 -2.32 -3.26
C LYS A 24 -24.01 -2.20 -2.35
N LEU A 25 -23.82 -1.05 -1.70
CA LEU A 25 -22.71 -0.84 -0.77
C LEU A 25 -22.75 -1.81 0.42
N ARG A 26 -23.94 -2.17 0.91
CA ARG A 26 -24.09 -3.19 1.96
C ARG A 26 -23.61 -4.55 1.50
N ALA A 27 -24.00 -4.97 0.29
CA ALA A 27 -23.61 -6.25 -0.29
C ALA A 27 -22.08 -6.31 -0.50
N GLU A 28 -21.47 -5.25 -1.06
CA GLU A 28 -20.02 -5.15 -1.23
C GLU A 28 -19.29 -5.21 0.12
N ARG A 29 -19.80 -4.51 1.14
CA ARG A 29 -19.23 -4.53 2.49
C ARG A 29 -19.32 -5.92 3.13
N ASP A 30 -20.43 -6.64 2.96
CA ASP A 30 -20.58 -8.01 3.46
C ASP A 30 -19.64 -8.98 2.76
N GLN A 31 -19.47 -8.86 1.43
CA GLN A 31 -18.50 -9.64 0.68
C GLN A 31 -17.07 -9.38 1.15
N LEU A 32 -16.66 -8.10 1.25
CA LEU A 32 -15.34 -7.73 1.74
C LEU A 32 -15.11 -8.20 3.18
N ALA A 33 -16.13 -8.19 4.04
CA ALA A 33 -16.01 -8.71 5.39
C ALA A 33 -15.75 -10.23 5.41
N ALA A 34 -16.42 -10.99 4.53
CA ALA A 34 -16.20 -12.43 4.39
C ALA A 34 -14.80 -12.75 3.84
N GLU A 35 -14.35 -12.03 2.80
CA GLU A 35 -13.00 -12.16 2.25
C GLU A 35 -11.94 -11.83 3.31
N ASN A 36 -12.12 -10.74 4.06
CA ASN A 36 -11.22 -10.36 5.14
C ASN A 36 -11.17 -11.39 6.27
N ALA A 37 -12.28 -12.07 6.59
CA ALA A 37 -12.29 -13.16 7.56
C ALA A 37 -11.43 -14.34 7.08
N GLY A 38 -11.56 -14.73 5.81
CA GLY A 38 -10.72 -15.77 5.21
C GLY A 38 -9.23 -15.40 5.16
N LEU A 39 -8.91 -14.15 4.78
CA LEU A 39 -7.54 -13.66 4.75
C LEU A 39 -6.88 -13.67 6.14
N LYS A 40 -7.61 -13.28 7.20
CA LYS A 40 -7.08 -13.33 8.57
C LYS A 40 -6.69 -14.74 8.98
N GLN A 41 -7.49 -15.75 8.61
CA GLN A 41 -7.16 -17.14 8.89
C GLN A 41 -5.90 -17.58 8.14
N LEU A 42 -5.81 -17.31 6.83
CA LEU A 42 -4.64 -17.64 6.02
C LEU A 42 -3.37 -16.96 6.53
N ILE A 43 -3.47 -15.70 6.98
CA ILE A 43 -2.33 -14.98 7.57
C ILE A 43 -1.87 -15.68 8.86
N ALA A 44 -2.79 -16.08 9.74
CA ALA A 44 -2.45 -16.78 10.98
C ALA A 44 -1.78 -18.13 10.70
N GLU A 45 -2.32 -18.91 9.76
CA GLU A 45 -1.74 -20.20 9.34
C GLU A 45 -0.33 -20.00 8.76
N ASN A 46 -0.15 -19.03 7.86
CA ASN A 46 1.16 -18.70 7.29
C ASN A 46 2.18 -18.27 8.35
N TRP A 47 1.76 -17.50 9.36
CA TRP A 47 2.62 -17.13 10.49
C TRP A 47 3.06 -18.36 11.29
N ASN A 48 2.15 -19.28 11.59
CA ASN A 48 2.46 -20.52 12.29
C ASN A 48 3.44 -21.39 11.49
N MET A 49 3.25 -21.52 10.17
CA MET A 49 4.16 -22.26 9.30
C MET A 49 5.55 -21.62 9.26
N ARG A 50 5.63 -20.28 9.18
CA ARG A 50 6.89 -19.54 9.22
C ARG A 50 7.62 -19.77 10.54
N ASP A 51 6.92 -19.75 11.67
CA ASP A 51 7.51 -19.96 12.98
C ASP A 51 8.04 -21.39 13.15
N LEU A 52 7.24 -22.39 12.73
CA LEU A 52 7.68 -23.79 12.72
C LEU A 52 8.96 -24.00 11.88
N LEU A 53 9.03 -23.39 10.70
CA LEU A 53 10.22 -23.44 9.85
C LEU A 53 11.44 -22.78 10.53
N ARG A 54 11.26 -21.68 11.25
CA ARG A 54 12.34 -21.04 12.03
C ARG A 54 12.87 -21.95 13.12
N GLN A 55 11.98 -22.58 13.90
CA GLN A 55 12.36 -23.52 14.95
C GLN A 55 13.13 -24.71 14.38
N LEU A 56 12.65 -25.26 13.26
CA LEU A 56 13.30 -26.36 12.58
C LEU A 56 14.72 -25.99 12.12
N MET A 57 14.88 -24.82 11.48
CA MET A 57 16.19 -24.32 11.02
C MET A 57 17.17 -24.04 12.18
N ALA A 58 16.67 -23.57 13.33
CA ALA A 58 17.50 -23.38 14.52
C ALA A 58 18.12 -24.69 15.03
N GLY A 59 17.43 -25.82 14.83
CA GLY A 59 17.92 -27.16 15.13
C GLY A 59 18.99 -27.70 14.18
N ARG A 60 19.39 -26.94 13.15
CA ARG A 60 20.32 -27.35 12.08
C ARG A 60 19.96 -28.73 11.52
N PRO A 61 18.80 -28.85 10.85
CA PRO A 61 18.31 -30.13 10.37
C PRO A 61 19.28 -30.65 9.31
N GLY A 62 20.09 -31.64 9.67
CA GLY A 62 21.02 -32.28 8.75
C GLY A 62 20.30 -33.17 7.74
N GLY A 63 20.97 -33.46 6.62
CA GLY A 63 20.48 -34.38 5.59
C GLY A 63 20.49 -33.77 4.19
N VAL A 64 20.73 -34.62 3.18
CA VAL A 64 20.89 -34.21 1.77
C VAL A 64 19.68 -33.40 1.25
N TYR A 65 18.47 -33.72 1.73
CA TYR A 65 17.26 -33.00 1.36
C TYR A 65 17.19 -31.59 1.96
N PHE A 66 17.56 -31.40 3.24
CA PHE A 66 17.50 -30.08 3.87
C PHE A 66 18.58 -29.13 3.35
N ASN A 67 19.80 -29.62 3.14
CA ASN A 67 20.92 -28.83 2.62
C ASN A 67 20.62 -28.23 1.23
N LYS A 68 19.82 -28.91 0.41
CA LYS A 68 19.40 -28.41 -0.91
C LYS A 68 18.49 -27.18 -0.80
N TRP A 69 17.61 -27.15 0.20
CA TRP A 69 16.58 -26.11 0.35
C TRP A 69 16.93 -25.04 1.39
N GLU A 70 17.97 -25.25 2.20
CA GLU A 70 18.40 -24.35 3.29
C GLU A 70 18.52 -22.89 2.85
N LYS A 71 19.20 -22.60 1.73
CA LYS A 71 19.35 -21.23 1.23
C LYS A 71 18.01 -20.56 0.90
N LEU A 72 17.10 -21.30 0.27
CA LEU A 72 15.78 -20.81 -0.10
C LEU A 72 14.91 -20.56 1.15
N ILE A 73 14.95 -21.49 2.11
CA ILE A 73 14.24 -21.35 3.39
C ILE A 73 14.75 -20.11 4.16
N ILE A 74 16.07 -19.93 4.25
CA ILE A 74 16.66 -18.76 4.90
C ILE A 74 16.25 -17.46 4.19
N GLY A 75 16.23 -17.45 2.86
CA GLY A 75 15.78 -16.30 2.07
C GLY A 75 14.35 -15.89 2.45
N VAL A 76 13.40 -16.82 2.33
CA VAL A 76 11.98 -16.57 2.65
C VAL A 76 11.77 -16.19 4.11
N LEU A 77 12.50 -16.80 5.05
CA LEU A 77 12.38 -16.49 6.48
C LEU A 77 12.86 -15.07 6.81
N ASN A 78 13.81 -14.54 6.04
CA ASN A 78 14.44 -13.23 6.23
C ASN A 78 13.89 -12.13 5.31
N GLU A 79 13.10 -12.47 4.29
CA GLU A 79 12.37 -11.49 3.49
C GLU A 79 11.43 -10.66 4.37
N THR A 80 11.51 -9.34 4.24
CA THR A 80 10.72 -8.38 5.02
C THR A 80 10.13 -7.29 4.13
N HIS A 81 9.10 -7.65 3.35
CA HIS A 81 8.40 -6.70 2.47
C HIS A 81 7.85 -5.47 3.20
N ALA A 82 7.45 -5.62 4.47
CA ALA A 82 7.01 -4.51 5.31
C ALA A 82 8.13 -3.48 5.54
N THR A 83 9.37 -3.95 5.72
CA THR A 83 10.55 -3.09 5.87
C THR A 83 10.90 -2.40 4.56
N ASP A 84 10.85 -3.11 3.43
CA ASP A 84 11.10 -2.52 2.10
C ASP A 84 10.17 -1.35 1.82
N ARG A 85 8.86 -1.52 2.09
CA ARG A 85 7.86 -0.47 1.88
C ARG A 85 8.07 0.73 2.81
N ILE A 86 8.47 0.48 4.07
CA ILE A 86 8.80 1.55 5.03
C ILE A 86 10.03 2.31 4.54
N VAL A 87 11.08 1.62 4.08
CA VAL A 87 12.29 2.25 3.54
C VAL A 87 11.98 3.07 2.29
N ALA A 88 11.17 2.55 1.37
CA ALA A 88 10.71 3.28 0.19
C ALA A 88 9.88 4.52 0.56
N GLY A 89 9.02 4.40 1.58
CA GLY A 89 8.29 5.53 2.16
C GLY A 89 9.21 6.61 2.73
N ILE A 90 10.20 6.23 3.54
CA ILE A 90 11.19 7.17 4.11
C ILE A 90 12.02 7.84 3.01
N LYS A 91 12.43 7.09 1.98
CA LYS A 91 13.13 7.65 0.81
C LYS A 91 12.25 8.67 0.09
N ALA A 92 10.97 8.36 -0.11
CA ALA A 92 10.01 9.26 -0.74
C ALA A 92 9.82 10.54 0.09
N ASP A 93 9.66 10.41 1.41
CA ASP A 93 9.53 11.54 2.34
C ASP A 93 10.74 12.48 2.23
N GLY A 94 11.97 11.93 2.21
CA GLY A 94 13.19 12.74 2.08
C GLY A 94 13.32 13.46 0.74
N VAL A 95 12.87 12.83 -0.37
CA VAL A 95 12.87 13.48 -1.69
C VAL A 95 11.78 14.55 -1.77
N GLU A 96 10.59 14.31 -1.22
CA GLU A 96 9.50 15.30 -1.13
C GLU A 96 9.95 16.54 -0.33
N GLU A 97 10.61 16.34 0.82
CA GLU A 97 11.15 17.43 1.63
C GLU A 97 12.19 18.25 0.85
N PHE A 98 13.12 17.58 0.17
CA PHE A 98 14.11 18.24 -0.68
C PHE A 98 13.47 19.07 -1.81
N VAL A 99 12.48 18.51 -2.50
CA VAL A 99 11.75 19.19 -3.58
C VAL A 99 11.02 20.41 -3.02
N SER A 100 10.30 20.28 -1.91
CA SER A 100 9.56 21.38 -1.29
C SER A 100 10.49 22.54 -0.90
N ASN A 101 11.60 22.24 -0.22
CA ASN A 101 12.57 23.24 0.21
C ASN A 101 13.26 23.94 -0.97
N THR A 102 13.56 23.20 -2.04
CA THR A 102 14.21 23.73 -3.24
C THR A 102 13.25 24.59 -4.06
N VAL A 103 11.99 24.16 -4.22
CA VAL A 103 10.93 24.95 -4.85
C VAL A 103 10.79 26.31 -4.17
N HIS A 104 10.73 26.34 -2.84
CA HIS A 104 10.60 27.60 -2.09
C HIS A 104 11.75 28.56 -2.40
N LYS A 105 13.00 28.10 -2.40
CA LYS A 105 14.17 28.93 -2.72
C LYS A 105 14.22 29.41 -4.17
N ILE A 106 13.80 28.60 -5.13
CA ILE A 106 13.80 28.99 -6.55
C ILE A 106 12.72 30.02 -6.84
N PHE A 107 11.56 29.95 -6.21
CA PHE A 107 10.58 31.02 -6.37
C PHE A 107 11.02 32.34 -5.72
N ASP A 108 12.00 32.30 -4.81
CA ASP A 108 12.68 33.48 -4.28
C ASP A 108 13.82 33.99 -5.19
N GLU A 109 14.29 33.22 -6.19
CA GLU A 109 15.46 33.52 -7.05
C GLU A 109 15.18 33.33 -8.57
N SER A 110 15.42 34.36 -9.39
CA SER A 110 14.95 34.52 -10.79
C SER A 110 15.47 33.52 -11.88
N GLU A 111 16.22 32.46 -11.57
CA GLU A 111 16.76 31.51 -12.57
C GLU A 111 16.08 30.13 -12.53
N VAL A 112 14.90 30.01 -13.16
CA VAL A 112 13.89 29.02 -12.74
C VAL A 112 13.73 27.78 -13.65
N VAL A 113 14.05 27.87 -14.94
CA VAL A 113 13.57 26.86 -15.92
C VAL A 113 14.28 25.51 -15.81
N SER A 114 15.61 25.50 -15.65
CA SER A 114 16.39 24.26 -15.57
C SER A 114 16.13 23.49 -14.28
N ALA A 115 15.92 24.21 -13.17
CA ALA A 115 15.70 23.62 -11.86
C ALA A 115 14.31 22.95 -11.75
N LEU A 116 13.28 23.53 -12.37
CA LEU A 116 11.94 22.92 -12.41
C LEU A 116 11.92 21.56 -13.12
N ALA A 117 12.74 21.36 -14.15
CA ALA A 117 12.85 20.07 -14.84
C ALA A 117 13.39 18.96 -13.92
N TYR A 118 14.42 19.26 -13.12
CA TYR A 118 14.97 18.30 -12.15
C TYR A 118 14.00 18.01 -11.00
N LEU A 119 13.25 19.01 -10.54
CA LEU A 119 12.23 18.82 -9.50
C LEU A 119 11.06 17.96 -9.98
N SER A 120 10.66 18.12 -11.24
CA SER A 120 9.65 17.26 -11.87
C SER A 120 10.11 15.79 -11.93
N LEU A 121 11.39 15.55 -12.27
CA LEU A 121 11.97 14.21 -12.25
C LEU A 121 12.00 13.62 -10.83
N ALA A 122 12.35 14.43 -9.82
CA ALA A 122 12.32 14.01 -8.42
C ALA A 122 10.91 13.61 -7.95
N ASN A 123 9.87 14.35 -8.34
CA ASN A 123 8.48 13.98 -8.05
C ASN A 123 8.04 12.68 -8.74
N SER A 124 8.51 12.43 -9.97
CA SER A 124 8.29 11.15 -10.64
C SER A 124 8.94 9.99 -9.87
N HIS A 125 10.15 10.20 -9.34
CA HIS A 125 10.84 9.21 -8.53
C HIS A 125 10.12 8.93 -7.19
N VAL A 126 9.59 9.96 -6.52
CA VAL A 126 8.72 9.81 -5.34
C VAL A 126 7.54 8.89 -5.65
N LYS A 127 6.87 9.11 -6.78
CA LYS A 127 5.74 8.28 -7.21
C LYS A 127 6.16 6.81 -7.37
N GLN A 128 7.29 6.56 -8.02
CA GLN A 128 7.83 5.20 -8.17
C GLN A 128 8.10 4.53 -6.81
N LEU A 129 8.69 5.24 -5.85
CA LEU A 129 8.97 4.74 -4.51
C LEU A 129 7.68 4.40 -3.73
N ARG A 130 6.64 5.23 -3.83
CA ARG A 130 5.35 4.99 -3.17
C ARG A 130 4.60 3.80 -3.78
N GLU A 131 4.71 3.62 -5.09
CA GLU A 131 4.10 2.52 -5.83
C GLU A 131 4.90 1.21 -5.73
N GLY A 132 6.15 1.26 -5.27
CA GLY A 132 7.05 0.09 -5.18
C GLY A 132 7.59 -0.38 -6.52
N ASN A 133 7.63 0.54 -7.52
CA ASN A 133 8.11 0.29 -8.87
C ASN A 133 9.64 0.46 -9.00
N ASP A 134 10.36 0.63 -7.88
CA ASP A 134 11.80 0.80 -7.79
C ASP A 134 12.58 -0.53 -7.70
N LYS A 135 11.86 -1.67 -7.81
CA LYS A 135 12.40 -3.04 -7.73
C LYS A 135 12.70 -3.65 -9.09
#